data_AF-A0A1Y1I274-F1
#
_entry.id   AF-A0A1Y1I274-F1
#
_cell.length_a   1.000
_cell.length_b   1.000
_cell.length_c   1.000
_cell.angle_alpha   90.00
_cell.angle_beta   90.00
_cell.angle_gamma   90.00
#
_symmetry.space_group_name_H-M   'P 1'
#
loop_
_entity.id
_entity.type
_entity.pdbx_description
1 polymer ?
#
loop_
_entity_poly.entity_id
_entity_poly.type
_entity_poly.pdbx_seq_one_letter_code
_entity_poly.pdbx_strand_id
1 'polypeptide(L)'
;MAVTAVQAAAGTLPSSTVRFDECCSLLSSLPGPHLQGSFTAAIGSGLAPSEGPDSRWRLRWRERIGGYLERRPVRSPVSCSADRQWGAAVGESLYQSSLILPNAGTLTLAVPQVECLEVTGGHALEGRVRISGAKNSALAVLAGALCCEEPVVLRMVPDLHDIKRMKQVLESVGATVKRGHDGSDSCVLVDASELTSVEPCPDVVRKLRASFFVLGPLLARMGKAVVPLPGGCNIGARPIDLHTNGLRALGAEVERKHGKIYAYAKNGRRLVGGHVHMDFPSVGATETIIMGAVLADGDTTITNCAQEPEVRDLADFLNACGARIRFASNNTICIQGVKRLHSAEFTVIPDRIEAGTFLTAAAITRSTISMSPVYPTHLAAVISKLQAIGCRIGPDMELGPHSVKIECPPNLRSSEINTLPFPGFPTDMQPQLMALLTTCSGTSHITENVFESRMRHAEELQKLGAKIIVKGKEARVYGQDGGSSLYGVEVEATDLRAGAALVLAGLAAEGRTHIQGLHHVDRGYEQFDKKLRGLGAHIRRLPCTPVELQDVLV
;
A
#
# COMPACT_ATOMS: atom_id res chain seq x y z
N MET A 1 20.82 -1.88 37.46
CA MET A 1 20.53 -1.10 38.69
C MET A 1 21.23 0.26 38.63
N ALA A 2 20.69 1.17 37.82
CA ALA A 2 20.98 2.62 37.82
C ALA A 2 19.85 3.36 37.07
N VAL A 3 18.61 2.88 37.26
CA VAL A 3 17.36 3.50 36.76
C VAL A 3 16.51 3.99 37.95
N THR A 4 17.01 3.84 39.18
CA THR A 4 16.25 4.05 40.42
C THR A 4 16.74 5.23 41.26
N ALA A 5 17.33 6.26 40.63
CA ALA A 5 17.79 7.46 41.33
C ALA A 5 17.37 8.80 40.67
N VAL A 6 16.72 8.77 39.51
CA VAL A 6 16.26 10.00 38.83
C VAL A 6 14.74 10.21 38.95
N GLN A 7 13.99 9.20 39.40
CA GLN A 7 12.53 9.29 39.62
C GLN A 7 12.13 9.84 41.00
N ALA A 8 13.07 10.22 41.87
CA ALA A 8 12.76 10.69 43.23
C ALA A 8 12.81 12.22 43.41
N ALA A 9 13.08 13.01 42.36
CA ALA A 9 13.28 14.47 42.48
C ALA A 9 12.39 15.34 41.57
N ALA A 10 11.41 14.77 40.85
CA ALA A 10 10.51 15.52 39.97
C ALA A 10 9.02 15.33 40.31
N GLY A 11 8.72 14.92 41.54
CA GLY A 11 7.36 14.90 42.08
C GLY A 11 7.08 16.20 42.84
N THR A 12 6.70 17.25 42.12
CA THR A 12 5.87 18.41 42.54
C THR A 12 6.17 19.59 41.61
N LEU A 13 5.26 19.89 40.68
CA LEU A 13 4.83 21.24 40.27
C LEU A 13 3.91 21.14 39.03
N PRO A 14 2.85 21.97 38.92
CA PRO A 14 1.75 21.77 37.97
C PRO A 14 2.02 22.36 36.59
N SER A 15 1.34 21.77 35.61
CA SER A 15 1.28 22.11 34.19
C SER A 15 0.79 23.54 33.92
N SER A 16 1.65 24.40 33.36
CA SER A 16 1.25 25.41 32.38
C SER A 16 2.48 26.01 31.66
N THR A 17 2.42 26.03 30.32
CA THR A 17 3.15 26.92 29.40
C THR A 17 4.68 27.07 29.56
N VAL A 18 5.45 26.35 28.74
CA VAL A 18 6.83 26.75 28.41
C VAL A 18 6.94 26.91 26.89
N ARG A 19 7.27 28.13 26.44
CA ARG A 19 7.50 28.50 25.04
C ARG A 19 8.90 28.02 24.61
N PHE A 20 9.02 27.69 23.33
CA PHE A 20 10.16 27.01 22.70
C PHE A 20 11.45 27.86 22.55
N ASP A 21 11.51 29.08 23.11
CA ASP A 21 12.63 30.02 22.90
C ASP A 21 13.63 30.12 24.09
N GLU A 22 13.50 29.31 25.14
CA GLU A 22 14.40 29.34 26.33
C GLU A 22 15.26 28.07 26.52
N CYS A 23 15.54 27.32 25.46
CA CYS A 23 16.50 26.20 25.51
C CYS A 23 17.89 26.50 24.91
N CYS A 24 18.16 27.75 24.48
CA CYS A 24 19.46 28.10 23.86
C CYS A 24 20.45 28.86 24.75
N SER A 25 20.20 29.01 26.06
CA SER A 25 21.09 29.77 26.97
C SER A 25 21.73 28.97 28.10
N LEU A 26 21.66 27.62 28.07
CA LEU A 26 22.20 26.74 29.11
C LEU A 26 23.27 25.74 28.60
N LEU A 27 24.07 26.16 27.62
CA LEU A 27 25.26 25.42 27.16
C LEU A 27 26.53 26.28 27.09
N SER A 28 26.53 27.45 27.74
CA SER A 28 27.66 28.38 27.77
C SER A 28 28.11 28.71 29.20
N SER A 29 28.34 27.68 30.02
CA SER A 29 28.94 27.86 31.35
C SER A 29 29.60 26.59 31.90
N LEU A 30 30.70 26.14 31.29
CA LEU A 30 31.70 25.30 31.98
C LEU A 30 33.13 25.69 31.51
N PRO A 31 34.11 25.90 32.41
CA PRO A 31 35.43 26.43 32.07
C PRO A 31 36.51 25.34 31.91
N GLY A 32 37.47 25.56 31.02
CA GLY A 32 38.80 24.91 31.06
C GLY A 32 39.50 24.73 29.69
N PRO A 33 40.84 24.89 29.58
CA PRO A 33 41.50 25.40 28.38
C PRO A 33 42.29 24.36 27.57
N HIS A 34 42.90 24.82 26.46
CA HIS A 34 43.88 24.18 25.57
C HIS A 34 43.34 23.68 24.21
N LEU A 35 43.33 24.57 23.22
CA LEU A 35 44.27 24.56 22.08
C LEU A 35 43.90 25.70 21.11
N GLN A 36 44.72 26.73 21.13
CA GLN A 36 44.72 27.82 20.15
C GLN A 36 45.28 27.32 18.81
N GLY A 37 44.68 27.79 17.72
CA GLY A 37 45.23 27.68 16.37
C GLY A 37 44.28 28.29 15.33
N SER A 38 44.36 29.61 15.19
CA SER A 38 44.46 30.39 13.92
C SER A 38 43.67 29.89 12.69
N PHE A 39 42.98 30.68 11.86
CA PHE A 39 42.80 32.12 11.65
C PHE A 39 41.75 32.25 10.51
N THR A 40 40.58 32.81 10.80
CA THR A 40 39.98 33.99 10.14
C THR A 40 40.09 34.24 8.61
N ALA A 41 38.95 34.73 8.08
CA ALA A 41 38.75 35.70 6.97
C ALA A 41 38.79 35.15 5.51
N ALA A 42 38.01 35.63 4.54
CA ALA A 42 36.89 36.57 4.50
C ALA A 42 36.18 36.49 3.12
N ILE A 43 35.01 37.12 3.10
CA ILE A 43 34.01 37.33 2.05
C ILE A 43 34.52 38.18 0.86
N GLY A 44 33.95 37.93 -0.33
CA GLY A 44 33.84 38.87 -1.45
C GLY A 44 33.14 38.21 -2.66
N SER A 45 31.82 38.30 -2.81
CA SER A 45 31.05 39.31 -3.57
C SER A 45 31.34 39.39 -5.07
N GLY A 46 30.32 39.11 -5.90
CA GLY A 46 30.11 39.85 -7.16
C GLY A 46 29.78 39.05 -8.42
N LEU A 47 28.59 39.34 -8.98
CA LEU A 47 28.24 39.42 -10.41
C LEU A 47 27.52 38.22 -11.09
N ALA A 48 26.24 38.48 -11.40
CA ALA A 48 25.50 38.06 -12.59
C ALA A 48 25.00 39.36 -13.30
N PRO A 49 24.34 39.37 -14.48
CA PRO A 49 24.00 38.29 -15.43
C PRO A 49 24.33 38.62 -16.92
N SER A 50 24.11 37.68 -17.84
CA SER A 50 23.96 38.00 -19.28
C SER A 50 22.87 37.14 -19.94
N GLU A 51 22.09 37.77 -20.82
CA GLU A 51 20.91 37.25 -21.52
C GLU A 51 21.22 36.78 -22.97
N GLY A 52 20.58 35.67 -23.37
CA GLY A 52 19.96 35.37 -24.69
C GLY A 52 20.84 35.01 -25.90
N PRO A 53 20.27 34.51 -27.03
CA PRO A 53 18.97 33.84 -27.24
C PRO A 53 19.07 32.54 -28.10
N ASP A 54 18.12 31.59 -27.98
CA ASP A 54 17.51 31.01 -29.20
C ASP A 54 16.16 30.32 -28.89
N SER A 55 15.18 30.64 -29.73
CA SER A 55 13.77 30.36 -29.54
C SER A 55 13.19 29.81 -30.84
N ARG A 56 13.35 28.49 -31.03
CA ARG A 56 12.56 27.71 -31.99
C ARG A 56 12.33 26.35 -31.32
N TRP A 57 11.06 26.02 -31.05
CA TRP A 57 10.43 24.68 -30.91
C TRP A 57 9.08 24.65 -30.18
N ARG A 58 8.37 25.79 -30.07
CA ARG A 58 6.97 25.83 -29.56
C ARG A 58 5.89 25.84 -30.64
N LEU A 59 5.97 24.97 -31.64
CA LEU A 59 4.92 24.80 -32.65
C LEU A 59 4.80 23.32 -33.07
N ARG A 60 4.29 22.48 -32.16
CA ARG A 60 3.66 21.18 -32.45
C ARG A 60 2.91 20.59 -31.23
N TRP A 61 2.28 21.46 -30.43
CA TRP A 61 1.60 21.08 -29.17
C TRP A 61 0.14 21.52 -29.10
N ARG A 62 -0.53 21.70 -30.25
CA ARG A 62 -1.89 22.27 -30.32
C ARG A 62 -2.94 21.48 -31.13
N GLU A 63 -2.70 20.22 -31.46
CA GLU A 63 -3.64 19.45 -32.31
C GLU A 63 -4.15 18.12 -31.73
N ARG A 64 -4.09 17.87 -30.41
CA ARG A 64 -4.65 16.59 -29.91
C ARG A 64 -5.43 16.57 -28.60
N ILE A 65 -5.81 17.71 -28.03
CA ILE A 65 -6.78 17.76 -26.91
C ILE A 65 -7.64 19.04 -27.03
N GLY A 66 -8.53 19.07 -28.02
CA GLY A 66 -9.49 20.16 -28.21
C GLY A 66 -10.93 19.65 -28.04
N GLY A 67 -11.45 19.71 -26.82
CA GLY A 67 -12.86 19.43 -26.55
C GLY A 67 -13.13 19.55 -25.05
N TYR A 68 -13.96 20.53 -24.69
CA TYR A 68 -14.45 20.87 -23.34
C TYR A 68 -13.50 21.71 -22.46
N LEU A 69 -13.61 23.04 -22.62
CA LEU A 69 -13.84 24.00 -21.54
C LEU A 69 -13.91 25.41 -22.17
N GLU A 70 -15.13 25.85 -22.50
CA GLU A 70 -15.37 27.25 -22.87
C GLU A 70 -15.83 28.06 -21.65
N ARG A 71 -15.09 29.18 -21.46
CA ARG A 71 -15.53 30.52 -21.03
C ARG A 71 -15.89 30.77 -19.56
N ARG A 72 -14.92 31.39 -18.86
CA ARG A 72 -15.17 32.50 -17.92
C ARG A 72 -15.20 33.83 -18.69
N PRO A 73 -15.77 34.89 -18.08
CA PRO A 73 -15.02 36.14 -18.02
C PRO A 73 -14.88 36.67 -16.59
N VAL A 74 -13.78 37.42 -16.44
CA VAL A 74 -13.21 38.05 -15.25
C VAL A 74 -13.99 39.32 -14.86
N ARG A 75 -14.09 39.63 -13.56
CA ARG A 75 -14.05 41.01 -13.03
C ARG A 75 -13.55 41.06 -11.57
N SER A 76 -12.90 42.18 -11.28
CA SER A 76 -12.03 42.58 -10.17
C SER A 76 -12.78 43.00 -8.87
N PRO A 77 -12.08 43.34 -7.75
CA PRO A 77 -12.58 43.20 -6.38
C PRO A 77 -13.20 44.50 -5.81
N VAL A 78 -14.23 44.37 -4.96
CA VAL A 78 -14.73 45.46 -4.10
C VAL A 78 -15.22 44.91 -2.75
N SER A 79 -15.04 45.76 -1.74
CA SER A 79 -15.13 45.68 -0.28
C SER A 79 -16.51 45.40 0.38
N CYS A 80 -16.42 45.10 1.69
CA CYS A 80 -17.46 45.02 2.72
C CYS A 80 -18.60 46.05 2.65
N SER A 81 -19.83 45.57 2.91
CA SER A 81 -20.77 46.18 3.87
C SER A 81 -21.89 45.18 4.24
N ALA A 82 -22.30 45.19 5.50
CA ALA A 82 -23.39 44.41 6.08
C ALA A 82 -24.77 44.97 5.70
N ASP A 83 -25.79 44.11 5.55
CA ASP A 83 -27.03 44.15 6.35
C ASP A 83 -28.05 43.05 5.96
N ARG A 84 -28.47 42.30 6.99
CA ARG A 84 -29.83 41.85 7.36
C ARG A 84 -30.82 41.19 6.37
N GLN A 85 -31.15 39.94 6.70
CA GLN A 85 -32.45 39.44 7.23
C GLN A 85 -33.36 38.45 6.41
N TRP A 86 -33.52 37.27 7.04
CA TRP A 86 -34.66 36.30 7.17
C TRP A 86 -35.08 35.35 6.04
N GLY A 87 -35.18 34.07 6.42
CA GLY A 87 -35.90 33.00 5.71
C GLY A 87 -35.53 31.61 6.22
N ALA A 88 -36.14 31.18 7.32
CA ALA A 88 -35.90 29.91 8.00
C ALA A 88 -36.47 28.69 7.24
N ALA A 89 -35.75 27.56 7.29
CA ALA A 89 -36.33 26.21 7.34
C ALA A 89 -35.34 25.26 8.02
N VAL A 90 -35.81 24.63 9.09
CA VAL A 90 -35.10 23.84 10.10
C VAL A 90 -35.11 22.36 9.72
N GLY A 91 -34.06 21.62 10.12
CA GLY A 91 -34.06 20.15 10.16
C GLY A 91 -32.71 19.56 10.59
N GLU A 92 -32.23 19.94 11.78
CA GLU A 92 -31.01 19.41 12.43
C GLU A 92 -31.22 18.01 13.05
N SER A 93 -30.12 17.25 13.16
CA SER A 93 -29.85 16.44 14.35
C SER A 93 -28.34 16.47 14.63
N LEU A 94 -27.93 17.36 15.54
CA LEU A 94 -26.62 17.35 16.19
C LEU A 94 -26.86 17.02 17.66
N TYR A 95 -26.31 15.91 18.14
CA TYR A 95 -26.29 15.60 19.57
C TYR A 95 -25.20 16.44 20.24
N GLN A 96 -25.60 17.31 21.17
CA GLN A 96 -24.70 18.11 22.01
C GLN A 96 -24.63 17.53 23.42
N SER A 97 -23.42 17.27 23.90
CA SER A 97 -23.12 17.11 25.33
C SER A 97 -22.14 18.21 25.72
N SER A 98 -22.60 19.18 26.52
CA SER A 98 -21.83 20.35 26.95
C SER A 98 -21.59 20.32 28.46
N LEU A 99 -20.33 20.22 28.87
CA LEU A 99 -19.85 20.61 30.19
C LEU A 99 -19.54 22.11 30.15
N ILE A 100 -20.26 22.91 30.95
CA ILE A 100 -20.10 24.36 31.00
C ILE A 100 -19.07 24.70 32.09
N LEU A 101 -17.90 25.21 31.68
CA LEU A 101 -17.02 26.02 32.53
C LEU A 101 -17.12 27.48 32.07
N PRO A 102 -17.32 28.46 32.97
CA PRO A 102 -17.42 29.85 32.58
C PRO A 102 -16.02 30.40 32.28
N ASN A 103 -15.88 31.08 31.12
CA ASN A 103 -14.69 31.81 30.65
C ASN A 103 -13.52 31.03 30.02
N ALA A 104 -13.82 30.13 29.07
CA ALA A 104 -12.88 29.82 27.99
C ALA A 104 -13.66 29.74 26.67
N GLY A 105 -13.20 30.46 25.64
CA GLY A 105 -13.80 30.42 24.30
C GLY A 105 -13.93 28.98 23.83
N THR A 106 -15.09 28.64 23.27
CA THR A 106 -15.39 27.30 22.77
C THR A 106 -14.48 27.00 21.57
N LEU A 107 -13.30 26.44 21.83
CA LEU A 107 -12.48 25.81 20.80
C LEU A 107 -13.25 24.56 20.34
N THR A 108 -14.02 24.70 19.27
CA THR A 108 -14.58 23.56 18.55
C THR A 108 -13.42 22.85 17.87
N LEU A 109 -12.79 21.91 18.56
CA LEU A 109 -11.90 20.96 17.93
C LEU A 109 -12.78 20.12 16.99
N ALA A 110 -12.69 20.38 15.69
CA ALA A 110 -13.26 19.51 14.68
C ALA A 110 -12.57 18.15 14.81
N VAL A 111 -13.19 17.23 15.55
CA VAL A 111 -12.73 15.84 15.61
C VAL A 111 -12.84 15.31 14.18
N PRO A 112 -11.75 14.84 13.56
CA PRO A 112 -11.85 14.23 12.25
C PRO A 112 -12.82 13.05 12.35
N GLN A 113 -13.94 13.14 11.62
CA GLN A 113 -14.86 12.00 11.50
C GLN A 113 -14.08 10.86 10.84
N VAL A 114 -13.88 9.79 11.58
CA VAL A 114 -13.34 8.55 11.03
C VAL A 114 -14.52 7.73 10.53
N GLU A 115 -14.29 6.85 9.56
CA GLU A 115 -15.31 5.95 9.05
C GLU A 115 -15.11 4.54 9.64
N CYS A 116 -16.22 3.87 9.98
CA CYS A 116 -16.27 2.45 10.31
C CYS A 116 -17.21 1.70 9.35
N LEU A 117 -17.06 0.38 9.27
CA LEU A 117 -18.00 -0.49 8.57
C LEU A 117 -18.91 -1.16 9.59
N GLU A 118 -20.22 -1.03 9.43
CA GLU A 118 -21.22 -1.88 10.11
C GLU A 118 -21.60 -3.01 9.16
N VAL A 119 -21.40 -4.25 9.59
CA VAL A 119 -21.76 -5.47 8.85
C VAL A 119 -22.82 -6.21 9.65
N THR A 120 -23.97 -6.51 9.04
CA THR A 120 -24.96 -7.42 9.62
C THR A 120 -24.79 -8.80 8.99
N GLY A 121 -24.44 -9.80 9.79
CA GLY A 121 -24.20 -11.15 9.29
C GLY A 121 -25.48 -11.92 8.97
N GLY A 122 -25.33 -13.16 8.52
CA GLY A 122 -26.43 -14.08 8.21
C GLY A 122 -27.08 -13.91 6.83
N HIS A 123 -26.48 -13.10 5.95
CA HIS A 123 -26.99 -12.86 4.59
C HIS A 123 -26.16 -13.66 3.57
N ALA A 124 -26.83 -14.39 2.68
CA ALA A 124 -26.19 -15.05 1.55
C ALA A 124 -25.76 -14.01 0.50
N LEU A 125 -24.66 -14.32 -0.19
CA LEU A 125 -24.17 -13.57 -1.33
C LEU A 125 -24.62 -14.23 -2.63
N GLU A 126 -24.99 -13.43 -3.62
CA GLU A 126 -25.37 -13.92 -4.94
C GLU A 126 -24.97 -12.93 -6.03
N GLY A 127 -24.62 -13.46 -7.21
CA GLY A 127 -24.39 -12.67 -8.41
C GLY A 127 -22.93 -12.62 -8.84
N ARG A 128 -22.56 -11.52 -9.51
CA ARG A 128 -21.28 -11.36 -10.19
C ARG A 128 -20.50 -10.18 -9.63
N VAL A 129 -19.21 -10.37 -9.36
CA VAL A 129 -18.31 -9.30 -8.90
C VAL A 129 -17.19 -9.02 -9.90
N ARG A 130 -16.96 -7.74 -10.19
CA ARG A 130 -15.81 -7.30 -11.00
C ARG A 130 -14.55 -7.19 -10.13
N ILE A 131 -13.51 -7.92 -10.51
CA ILE A 131 -12.20 -7.86 -9.85
C ILE A 131 -11.39 -6.71 -10.44
N SER A 132 -10.77 -5.92 -9.57
CA SER A 132 -9.92 -4.78 -9.92
C SER A 132 -8.52 -5.25 -10.32
N GLY A 133 -7.69 -4.34 -10.86
CA GLY A 133 -6.30 -4.66 -11.12
C GLY A 133 -5.48 -4.80 -9.84
N ALA A 134 -4.42 -5.61 -9.90
CA ALA A 134 -3.58 -5.96 -8.77
C ALA A 134 -2.87 -4.76 -8.18
N LYS A 135 -3.15 -4.44 -6.91
CA LYS A 135 -2.45 -3.33 -6.21
C LYS A 135 -0.93 -3.54 -6.20
N ASN A 136 -0.49 -4.76 -5.90
CA ASN A 136 0.94 -5.07 -5.79
C ASN A 136 1.65 -4.93 -7.15
N SER A 137 1.01 -5.36 -8.25
CA SER A 137 1.56 -5.13 -9.60
C SER A 137 1.53 -3.65 -9.98
N ALA A 138 0.39 -2.97 -9.79
CA ALA A 138 0.25 -1.56 -10.12
C ALA A 138 1.32 -0.69 -9.45
N LEU A 139 1.70 -0.97 -8.19
CA LEU A 139 2.79 -0.26 -7.51
C LEU A 139 4.15 -0.49 -8.18
N ALA A 140 4.45 -1.72 -8.59
CA ALA A 140 5.69 -2.06 -9.27
C ALA A 140 5.75 -1.47 -10.69
N VAL A 141 4.68 -1.59 -11.46
CA VAL A 141 4.56 -1.04 -12.82
C VAL A 141 4.62 0.49 -12.81
N LEU A 142 3.97 1.16 -11.84
CA LEU A 142 4.07 2.61 -11.66
C LEU A 142 5.52 3.05 -11.37
N ALA A 143 6.25 2.32 -10.53
CA ALA A 143 7.68 2.59 -10.31
C ALA A 143 8.50 2.30 -11.58
N GLY A 144 8.22 1.20 -12.28
CA GLY A 144 8.88 0.81 -13.53
C GLY A 144 8.68 1.80 -14.67
N ALA A 145 7.59 2.56 -14.68
CA ALA A 145 7.36 3.64 -15.63
C ALA A 145 8.47 4.70 -15.59
N LEU A 146 9.15 4.88 -14.45
CA LEU A 146 10.33 5.74 -14.36
C LEU A 146 11.49 5.25 -15.23
N CYS A 147 11.56 3.98 -15.63
CA CYS A 147 12.57 3.51 -16.59
C CYS A 147 12.34 4.03 -18.02
N CYS A 148 11.17 4.59 -18.33
CA CYS A 148 10.78 4.99 -19.69
C CYS A 148 11.01 6.49 -19.94
N GLU A 149 11.64 6.83 -21.07
CA GLU A 149 11.90 8.22 -21.48
C GLU A 149 10.70 8.85 -22.23
N GLU A 150 9.68 8.05 -22.53
CA GLU A 150 8.47 8.45 -23.23
C GLU A 150 7.24 8.16 -22.35
N PRO A 151 6.11 8.87 -22.54
CA PRO A 151 4.90 8.64 -21.76
C PRO A 151 4.34 7.22 -21.93
N VAL A 152 3.88 6.60 -20.85
CA VAL A 152 3.21 5.29 -20.85
C VAL A 152 1.79 5.39 -20.35
N VAL A 153 0.91 4.54 -20.87
CA VAL A 153 -0.50 4.45 -20.46
C VAL A 153 -0.74 3.13 -19.75
N LEU A 154 -1.18 3.21 -18.50
CA LEU A 154 -1.46 2.05 -17.66
C LEU A 154 -2.98 1.91 -17.46
N ARG A 155 -3.54 0.75 -17.79
CA ARG A 155 -4.95 0.41 -17.59
C ARG A 155 -5.13 -0.50 -16.38
N MET A 156 -6.35 -0.53 -15.85
CA MET A 156 -6.73 -1.30 -14.67
C MET A 156 -5.91 -0.95 -13.42
N VAL A 157 -5.46 0.30 -13.30
CA VAL A 157 -4.78 0.76 -12.08
C VAL A 157 -5.86 1.06 -11.03
N PRO A 158 -5.93 0.32 -9.90
CA PRO A 158 -7.01 0.49 -8.93
C PRO A 158 -6.93 1.86 -8.24
N ASP A 159 -8.06 2.41 -7.78
CA ASP A 159 -8.11 3.65 -7.01
C ASP A 159 -7.97 3.38 -5.50
N LEU A 160 -6.73 3.20 -5.06
CA LEU A 160 -6.39 2.88 -3.67
C LEU A 160 -5.52 3.96 -3.03
N HIS A 161 -5.54 4.04 -1.70
CA HIS A 161 -4.67 4.98 -0.97
C HIS A 161 -3.18 4.77 -1.29
N ASP A 162 -2.70 3.53 -1.33
CA ASP A 162 -1.30 3.23 -1.65
C ASP A 162 -0.94 3.67 -3.09
N ILE A 163 -1.88 3.59 -4.04
CA ILE A 163 -1.67 4.07 -5.42
C ILE A 163 -1.61 5.60 -5.48
N LYS A 164 -2.47 6.29 -4.73
CA LYS A 164 -2.42 7.76 -4.58
C LYS A 164 -1.09 8.21 -3.97
N ARG A 165 -0.55 7.45 -3.01
CA ARG A 165 0.79 7.70 -2.44
C ARG A 165 1.90 7.44 -3.44
N MET A 166 1.85 6.34 -4.21
CA MET A 166 2.85 6.08 -5.24
C MET A 166 2.87 7.19 -6.29
N LYS A 167 1.70 7.67 -6.72
CA LYS A 167 1.59 8.86 -7.58
C LYS A 167 2.37 10.06 -7.00
N GLN A 168 2.18 10.38 -5.72
CA GLN A 168 2.91 11.46 -5.05
C GLN A 168 4.43 11.23 -5.02
N VAL A 169 4.88 9.98 -4.89
CA VAL A 169 6.32 9.63 -4.96
C VAL A 169 6.87 9.92 -6.35
N LEU A 170 6.18 9.50 -7.41
CA LEU A 170 6.59 9.73 -8.79
C LEU A 170 6.62 11.23 -9.13
N GLU A 171 5.58 11.97 -8.73
CA GLU A 171 5.52 13.43 -8.92
C GLU A 171 6.66 14.15 -8.19
N SER A 172 7.08 13.66 -7.03
CA SER A 172 8.19 14.26 -6.28
C SER A 172 9.56 14.13 -6.94
N VAL A 173 9.71 13.24 -7.93
CA VAL A 173 10.95 13.09 -8.72
C VAL A 173 10.87 13.74 -10.11
N GLY A 174 9.77 14.44 -10.40
CA GLY A 174 9.56 15.19 -11.63
C GLY A 174 8.62 14.54 -12.65
N ALA A 175 8.16 13.31 -12.41
CA ALA A 175 7.24 12.65 -13.33
C ALA A 175 5.83 13.29 -13.27
N THR A 176 5.15 13.37 -14.41
CA THR A 176 3.75 13.80 -14.45
C THR A 176 2.83 12.58 -14.44
N VAL A 177 1.90 12.50 -13.48
CA VAL A 177 0.97 11.36 -13.35
C VAL A 177 -0.48 11.84 -13.43
N LYS A 178 -1.15 11.50 -14.54
CA LYS A 178 -2.55 11.88 -14.78
C LYS A 178 -3.44 10.64 -14.78
N ARG A 179 -4.45 10.63 -13.92
CA ARG A 179 -5.49 9.61 -13.92
C ARG A 179 -6.64 10.07 -14.79
N GLY A 180 -7.14 9.18 -15.64
CA GLY A 180 -8.33 9.34 -16.46
C GLY A 180 -9.21 8.09 -16.38
N HIS A 181 -10.25 8.10 -17.20
CA HIS A 181 -11.12 6.96 -17.41
C HIS A 181 -11.35 6.78 -18.91
N ASP A 182 -11.39 5.53 -19.35
CA ASP A 182 -11.81 5.13 -20.69
C ASP A 182 -13.01 4.19 -20.53
N GLY A 183 -14.22 4.74 -20.71
CA GLY A 183 -15.45 4.07 -20.31
C GLY A 183 -15.50 3.79 -18.81
N SER A 184 -15.67 2.52 -18.42
CA SER A 184 -15.67 2.08 -17.02
C SER A 184 -14.27 1.78 -16.46
N ASP A 185 -13.23 1.80 -17.30
CA ASP A 185 -11.89 1.38 -16.90
C ASP A 185 -11.01 2.56 -16.52
N SER A 186 -10.29 2.41 -15.40
CA SER A 186 -9.31 3.40 -14.96
C SER A 186 -8.08 3.35 -15.86
N CYS A 187 -7.61 4.53 -16.27
CA CYS A 187 -6.33 4.69 -16.96
C CYS A 187 -5.43 5.70 -16.23
N VAL A 188 -4.12 5.46 -16.27
CA VAL A 188 -3.11 6.35 -15.69
C VAL A 188 -2.04 6.58 -16.73
N LEU A 189 -1.90 7.83 -17.16
CA LEU A 189 -0.79 8.30 -17.96
C LEU A 189 0.36 8.68 -17.02
N VAL A 190 1.54 8.10 -17.24
CA VAL A 190 2.78 8.46 -16.55
C VAL A 190 3.76 9.00 -17.59
N ASP A 191 4.21 10.23 -17.39
CA ASP A 191 5.24 10.86 -18.19
C ASP A 191 6.50 11.09 -17.33
N ALA A 192 7.55 10.32 -17.61
CA ALA A 192 8.84 10.36 -16.92
C ALA A 192 9.98 10.77 -17.88
N SER A 193 9.66 11.53 -18.93
CA SER A 193 10.66 12.05 -19.88
C SER A 193 11.67 12.98 -19.20
N GLU A 194 11.21 13.80 -18.25
CA GLU A 194 12.01 14.77 -17.51
C GLU A 194 11.97 14.47 -16.00
N LEU A 195 13.00 13.77 -15.50
CA LEU A 195 13.20 13.60 -14.06
C LEU A 195 14.03 14.76 -13.52
N THR A 196 13.53 15.42 -12.48
CA THR A 196 14.13 16.64 -11.92
C THR A 196 14.81 16.40 -10.57
N SER A 197 14.60 15.24 -9.95
CA SER A 197 15.22 14.87 -8.68
C SER A 197 15.61 13.39 -8.65
N VAL A 198 16.70 13.09 -7.95
CA VAL A 198 17.14 11.74 -7.60
C VAL A 198 16.69 11.31 -6.20
N GLU A 199 16.03 12.21 -5.47
CA GLU A 199 15.50 11.99 -4.13
C GLU A 199 13.97 12.20 -4.12
N PRO A 200 13.17 11.14 -3.91
CA PRO A 200 11.74 11.29 -3.69
C PRO A 200 11.44 11.96 -2.34
N CYS A 201 10.29 12.63 -2.24
CA CYS A 201 9.87 13.35 -1.04
C CYS A 201 9.82 12.42 0.20
N PRO A 202 10.59 12.71 1.27
CA PRO A 202 10.67 11.85 2.45
C PRO A 202 9.32 11.61 3.15
N ASP A 203 8.45 12.62 3.19
CA ASP A 203 7.16 12.51 3.90
C ASP A 203 6.19 11.54 3.23
N VAL A 204 6.30 11.38 1.91
CA VAL A 204 5.48 10.43 1.15
C VAL A 204 6.09 9.03 1.24
N VAL A 205 7.42 8.92 1.13
CA VAL A 205 8.15 7.64 1.22
C VAL A 205 7.91 6.93 2.56
N ARG A 206 7.91 7.67 3.66
CA ARG A 206 7.66 7.09 4.99
C ARG A 206 6.25 6.49 5.13
N LYS A 207 5.28 6.97 4.35
CA LYS A 207 3.87 6.54 4.39
C LYS A 207 3.59 5.33 3.49
N LEU A 208 4.50 4.98 2.57
CA LEU A 208 4.33 3.88 1.64
C LEU A 208 5.62 3.08 1.51
N ARG A 209 5.68 1.90 2.11
CA ARG A 209 6.88 1.06 2.01
C ARG A 209 7.28 0.70 0.56
N ALA A 210 6.29 0.51 -0.33
CA ALA A 210 6.53 0.24 -1.74
C ALA A 210 7.19 1.40 -2.49
N SER A 211 7.26 2.61 -1.92
CA SER A 211 8.00 3.72 -2.52
C SER A 211 9.48 3.40 -2.70
N PHE A 212 10.02 2.44 -1.93
CA PHE A 212 11.41 2.01 -2.07
C PHE A 212 11.72 1.42 -3.45
N PHE A 213 10.70 0.99 -4.19
CA PHE A 213 10.82 0.47 -5.56
C PHE A 213 11.44 1.47 -6.53
N VAL A 214 11.29 2.78 -6.30
CA VAL A 214 11.88 3.82 -7.16
C VAL A 214 13.41 3.85 -7.11
N LEU A 215 14.04 3.17 -6.14
CA LEU A 215 15.51 3.05 -6.07
C LEU A 215 16.11 2.46 -7.35
N GLY A 216 15.54 1.36 -7.84
CA GLY A 216 15.98 0.68 -9.07
C GLY A 216 15.92 1.57 -10.32
N PRO A 217 14.73 2.07 -10.72
CA PRO A 217 14.59 2.85 -11.94
C PRO A 217 15.31 4.21 -11.89
N LEU A 218 15.37 4.88 -10.73
CA LEU A 218 16.16 6.13 -10.59
C LEU A 218 17.65 5.86 -10.80
N LEU A 219 18.18 4.79 -10.20
CA LEU A 219 19.57 4.40 -10.38
C LEU A 219 19.86 4.00 -11.83
N ALA A 220 18.92 3.30 -12.49
CA ALA A 220 19.01 2.90 -13.88
C ALA A 220 19.03 4.08 -14.85
N ARG A 221 18.18 5.09 -14.64
CA ARG A 221 18.05 6.27 -15.51
C ARG A 221 19.07 7.36 -15.24
N MET A 222 19.36 7.62 -13.96
CA MET A 222 20.12 8.79 -13.52
C MET A 222 21.52 8.45 -13.02
N GLY A 223 21.87 7.16 -12.93
CA GLY A 223 23.14 6.70 -12.36
C GLY A 223 23.28 6.99 -10.87
N LYS A 224 22.27 7.58 -10.23
CA LYS A 224 22.24 7.99 -8.82
C LYS A 224 20.80 7.99 -8.30
N ALA A 225 20.63 7.57 -7.05
CA ALA A 225 19.37 7.63 -6.31
C ALA A 225 19.63 7.85 -4.82
N VAL A 226 18.80 8.67 -4.17
CA VAL A 226 18.83 8.87 -2.71
C VAL A 226 17.44 8.61 -2.17
N VAL A 227 17.21 7.43 -1.61
CA VAL A 227 15.86 7.01 -1.19
C VAL A 227 15.78 6.94 0.33
N PRO A 228 14.87 7.69 0.97
CA PRO A 228 14.63 7.57 2.41
C PRO A 228 14.25 6.14 2.80
N LEU A 229 14.67 5.71 3.99
CA LEU A 229 14.26 4.40 4.48
C LEU A 229 12.74 4.36 4.62
N PRO A 230 12.09 3.27 4.17
CA PRO A 230 10.67 3.11 4.39
C PRO A 230 10.37 3.04 5.89
N GLY A 231 9.16 3.44 6.29
CA GLY A 231 8.71 3.33 7.67
C GLY A 231 8.65 1.89 8.19
N GLY A 232 8.38 1.76 9.50
CA GLY A 232 8.14 0.48 10.16
C GLY A 232 6.94 -0.27 9.58
N CYS A 233 6.93 -1.59 9.73
CA CYS A 233 5.85 -2.46 9.23
C CYS A 233 5.31 -3.32 10.36
N ASN A 234 4.00 -3.26 10.61
CA ASN A 234 3.38 -3.94 11.74
C ASN A 234 3.39 -5.48 11.61
N ILE A 235 3.51 -6.03 10.42
CA ILE A 235 3.44 -7.48 10.20
C ILE A 235 4.78 -8.21 10.35
N GLY A 236 5.90 -7.48 10.50
CA GLY A 236 7.22 -8.07 10.73
C GLY A 236 8.38 -7.25 10.19
N ALA A 237 9.60 -7.69 10.50
CA ALA A 237 10.81 -7.10 9.95
C ALA A 237 10.86 -7.31 8.43
N ARG A 238 11.10 -6.22 7.70
CA ARG A 238 11.27 -6.25 6.25
C ARG A 238 12.56 -5.53 5.94
N PRO A 239 13.71 -6.21 5.97
CA PRO A 239 14.98 -5.57 5.69
C PRO A 239 15.05 -5.22 4.19
N ILE A 240 15.89 -4.23 3.86
CA ILE A 240 16.10 -3.72 2.49
C ILE A 240 17.46 -4.10 1.93
N ASP A 241 18.23 -4.84 2.72
CA ASP A 241 19.53 -5.41 2.41
C ASP A 241 19.52 -6.16 1.07
N LEU A 242 18.55 -7.04 0.84
CA LEU A 242 18.41 -7.80 -0.41
C LEU A 242 18.31 -6.88 -1.65
N HIS A 243 17.61 -5.75 -1.54
CA HIS A 243 17.54 -4.77 -2.63
C HIS A 243 18.92 -4.15 -2.88
N THR A 244 19.56 -3.67 -1.81
CA THR A 244 20.84 -2.98 -1.90
C THR A 244 21.99 -3.89 -2.32
N ASN A 245 21.99 -5.14 -1.87
CA ASN A 245 22.99 -6.15 -2.22
C ASN A 245 22.85 -6.56 -3.69
N GLY A 246 21.62 -6.74 -4.17
CA GLY A 246 21.38 -6.99 -5.59
C GLY A 246 21.87 -5.85 -6.49
N LEU A 247 21.62 -4.59 -6.12
CA LEU A 247 22.15 -3.45 -6.87
C LEU A 247 23.68 -3.33 -6.77
N ARG A 248 24.29 -3.64 -5.62
CA ARG A 248 25.76 -3.70 -5.49
C ARG A 248 26.40 -4.73 -6.41
N ALA A 249 25.76 -5.89 -6.58
CA ALA A 249 26.20 -6.93 -7.51
C ALA A 249 26.13 -6.46 -8.98
N LEU A 250 25.34 -5.43 -9.28
CA LEU A 250 25.29 -4.76 -10.58
C LEU A 250 26.16 -3.49 -10.64
N GLY A 251 27.16 -3.38 -9.76
CA GLY A 251 28.13 -2.29 -9.77
C GLY A 251 27.63 -0.99 -9.15
N ALA A 252 26.60 -1.01 -8.30
CA ALA A 252 26.25 0.13 -7.46
C ALA A 252 27.19 0.24 -6.25
N GLU A 253 27.53 1.45 -5.86
CA GLU A 253 27.96 1.79 -4.50
C GLU A 253 26.74 2.24 -3.70
N VAL A 254 26.55 1.64 -2.53
CA VAL A 254 25.38 1.88 -1.70
C VAL A 254 25.81 2.15 -0.27
N GLU A 255 25.43 3.30 0.26
CA GLU A 255 25.71 3.74 1.62
C GLU A 255 24.40 4.06 2.35
N ARG A 256 24.35 3.71 3.65
CA ARG A 256 23.24 4.08 4.53
C ARG A 256 23.69 5.20 5.47
N LYS A 257 23.14 6.41 5.30
CA LYS A 257 23.46 7.59 6.12
C LYS A 257 22.19 8.38 6.42
N HIS A 258 22.06 8.92 7.64
CA HIS A 258 20.94 9.80 8.05
C HIS A 258 19.52 9.30 7.72
N GLY A 259 19.28 7.98 7.86
CA GLY A 259 17.97 7.40 7.57
C GLY A 259 17.61 7.35 6.08
N LYS A 260 18.60 7.45 5.19
CA LYS A 260 18.45 7.32 3.72
C LYS A 260 19.45 6.30 3.16
N ILE A 261 19.13 5.79 1.98
CA ILE A 261 20.02 5.00 1.14
C ILE A 261 20.52 5.90 0.02
N TYR A 262 21.84 6.08 -0.04
CA TYR A 262 22.53 6.72 -1.13
C TYR A 262 23.07 5.63 -2.04
N ALA A 263 22.65 5.62 -3.30
CA ALA A 263 23.10 4.67 -4.30
C ALA A 263 23.61 5.41 -5.54
N TYR A 264 24.74 4.98 -6.09
CA TYR A 264 25.27 5.50 -7.36
C TYR A 264 26.01 4.39 -8.12
N ALA A 265 25.99 4.46 -9.45
CA ALA A 265 26.76 3.56 -10.27
C ALA A 265 28.26 3.85 -10.12
N LYS A 266 29.10 2.83 -9.87
CA LYS A 266 30.55 2.99 -9.65
C LYS A 266 31.27 3.71 -10.79
N ASN A 267 30.82 3.48 -12.01
CA ASN A 267 31.36 4.10 -13.22
C ASN A 267 30.79 5.51 -13.48
N GLY A 268 29.93 6.02 -12.60
CA GLY A 268 29.27 7.34 -12.71
C GLY A 268 28.20 7.45 -13.81
N ARG A 269 27.84 6.36 -14.49
CA ARG A 269 26.93 6.38 -15.64
C ARG A 269 25.77 5.41 -15.49
N ARG A 270 26.04 4.11 -15.55
CA ARG A 270 25.03 3.05 -15.60
C ARG A 270 25.47 1.88 -14.75
N LEU A 271 24.51 1.12 -14.25
CA LEU A 271 24.81 -0.19 -13.66
C LEU A 271 25.44 -1.10 -14.72
N VAL A 272 26.17 -2.12 -14.28
CA VAL A 272 26.75 -3.14 -15.15
C VAL A 272 26.02 -4.46 -14.94
N GLY A 273 25.86 -5.22 -16.02
CA GLY A 273 25.30 -6.56 -15.95
C GLY A 273 26.16 -7.48 -15.09
N GLY A 274 25.54 -8.47 -14.47
CA GLY A 274 26.22 -9.42 -13.59
C GLY A 274 25.32 -10.53 -13.07
N HIS A 275 25.82 -11.29 -12.10
CA HIS A 275 25.06 -12.34 -11.44
C HIS A 275 24.59 -11.88 -10.06
N VAL A 276 23.30 -12.04 -9.79
CA VAL A 276 22.68 -11.75 -8.49
C VAL A 276 22.04 -13.01 -7.95
N HIS A 277 22.55 -13.51 -6.83
CA HIS A 277 21.90 -14.58 -6.08
C HIS A 277 21.08 -13.99 -4.93
N MET A 278 19.83 -14.41 -4.80
CA MET A 278 18.93 -13.98 -3.74
C MET A 278 18.90 -14.99 -2.61
N ASP A 279 19.28 -14.61 -1.39
CA ASP A 279 19.22 -15.52 -0.23
C ASP A 279 17.78 -15.91 0.14
N PHE A 280 16.83 -15.04 -0.18
CA PHE A 280 15.39 -15.27 -0.06
C PHE A 280 14.68 -14.67 -1.27
N PRO A 281 13.65 -15.35 -1.84
CA PRO A 281 12.89 -14.87 -2.99
C PRO A 281 11.99 -13.67 -2.64
N SER A 282 12.61 -12.53 -2.34
CA SER A 282 11.92 -11.29 -2.00
C SER A 282 11.34 -10.65 -3.25
N VAL A 283 10.02 -10.48 -3.27
CA VAL A 283 9.26 -9.83 -4.35
C VAL A 283 9.83 -8.45 -4.66
N GLY A 284 9.83 -7.57 -3.65
CA GLY A 284 10.26 -6.18 -3.85
C GLY A 284 11.72 -6.06 -4.26
N ALA A 285 12.59 -6.93 -3.76
CA ALA A 285 14.00 -6.91 -4.14
C ALA A 285 14.17 -7.37 -5.59
N THR A 286 13.49 -8.46 -5.98
CA THR A 286 13.46 -8.95 -7.37
C THR A 286 13.01 -7.85 -8.33
N GLU A 287 11.87 -7.19 -8.05
CA GLU A 287 11.34 -6.08 -8.86
C GLU A 287 12.33 -4.90 -8.95
N THR A 288 12.94 -4.52 -7.82
CA THR A 288 13.93 -3.44 -7.77
C THR A 288 15.15 -3.75 -8.63
N ILE A 289 15.64 -4.99 -8.57
CA ILE A 289 16.81 -5.43 -9.34
C ILE A 289 16.47 -5.51 -10.83
N ILE A 290 15.27 -6.01 -11.19
CA ILE A 290 14.79 -6.01 -12.59
C ILE A 290 14.81 -4.58 -13.14
N MET A 291 14.20 -3.62 -12.44
CA MET A 291 14.17 -2.22 -12.88
C MET A 291 15.57 -1.58 -12.94
N GLY A 292 16.49 -1.98 -12.07
CA GLY A 292 17.90 -1.57 -12.14
C GLY A 292 18.62 -2.13 -13.36
N ALA A 293 18.38 -3.40 -13.68
CA ALA A 293 19.11 -4.16 -14.69
C ALA A 293 18.68 -3.86 -16.13
N VAL A 294 17.43 -3.44 -16.38
CA VAL A 294 16.92 -3.24 -17.75
C VAL A 294 17.71 -2.22 -18.56
N LEU A 295 18.35 -1.26 -17.90
CA LEU A 295 19.19 -0.25 -18.54
C LEU A 295 20.69 -0.46 -18.25
N ALA A 296 21.09 -1.54 -17.59
CA ALA A 296 22.49 -1.81 -17.27
C ALA A 296 23.33 -2.11 -18.52
N ASP A 297 24.64 -1.94 -18.43
CA ASP A 297 25.58 -2.32 -19.49
C ASP A 297 25.89 -3.83 -19.40
N GLY A 298 25.27 -4.62 -20.27
CA GLY A 298 25.49 -6.06 -20.39
C GLY A 298 24.33 -6.92 -19.89
N ASP A 299 24.60 -8.21 -19.73
CA ASP A 299 23.60 -9.20 -19.35
C ASP A 299 23.58 -9.40 -17.83
N THR A 300 22.38 -9.50 -17.26
CA THR A 300 22.12 -9.77 -15.85
C THR A 300 21.39 -11.10 -15.67
N THR A 301 21.81 -11.90 -14.70
CA THR A 301 21.07 -13.09 -14.25
C THR A 301 20.74 -12.98 -12.78
N ILE A 302 19.47 -13.11 -12.44
CA ILE A 302 18.96 -13.14 -11.07
C ILE A 302 18.55 -14.59 -10.76
N THR A 303 19.15 -15.22 -9.76
CA THR A 303 18.80 -16.58 -9.31
C THR A 303 18.09 -16.56 -7.96
N ASN A 304 17.25 -17.57 -7.73
CA ASN A 304 16.35 -17.66 -6.58
C ASN A 304 15.41 -16.44 -6.45
N CYS A 305 14.99 -15.90 -7.59
CA CYS A 305 14.11 -14.74 -7.63
C CYS A 305 12.67 -15.09 -7.21
N ALA A 306 11.92 -14.07 -6.81
CA ALA A 306 10.48 -14.17 -6.60
C ALA A 306 9.75 -14.61 -7.88
N GLN A 307 8.69 -15.39 -7.71
CA GLN A 307 7.93 -16.02 -8.81
C GLN A 307 6.49 -15.51 -8.90
N GLU A 308 6.14 -14.59 -8.01
CA GLU A 308 4.83 -13.98 -7.90
C GLU A 308 4.35 -13.43 -9.25
N PRO A 309 3.05 -13.56 -9.60
CA PRO A 309 2.52 -13.05 -10.85
C PRO A 309 2.81 -11.56 -11.09
N GLU A 310 2.91 -10.78 -10.02
CA GLU A 310 3.25 -9.36 -10.07
C GLU A 310 4.68 -9.08 -10.60
N VAL A 311 5.64 -9.98 -10.34
CA VAL A 311 7.02 -9.89 -10.87
C VAL A 311 7.01 -10.11 -12.38
N ARG A 312 6.20 -11.08 -12.85
CA ARG A 312 6.02 -11.33 -14.28
C ARG A 312 5.31 -10.17 -14.97
N ASP A 313 4.28 -9.61 -14.35
CA ASP A 313 3.56 -8.46 -14.89
C ASP A 313 4.47 -7.23 -15.07
N LEU A 314 5.35 -6.95 -14.10
CA LEU A 314 6.40 -5.92 -14.24
C LEU A 314 7.35 -6.21 -15.41
N ALA A 315 7.79 -7.47 -15.55
CA ALA A 315 8.68 -7.85 -16.65
C ALA A 315 7.99 -7.71 -18.01
N ASP A 316 6.73 -8.10 -18.11
CA ASP A 316 5.91 -7.99 -19.32
C ASP A 316 5.67 -6.52 -19.68
N PHE A 317 5.42 -5.66 -18.69
CA PHE A 317 5.35 -4.21 -18.88
C PHE A 317 6.66 -3.64 -19.43
N LEU A 318 7.79 -3.93 -18.79
CA LEU A 318 9.09 -3.41 -19.23
C LEU A 318 9.47 -3.94 -20.63
N ASN A 319 9.13 -5.20 -20.94
CA ASN A 319 9.28 -5.77 -22.27
C ASN A 319 8.40 -5.08 -23.31
N ALA A 320 7.16 -4.71 -22.96
CA ALA A 320 6.29 -3.90 -23.83
C ALA A 320 6.91 -2.52 -24.13
N CYS A 321 7.68 -1.96 -23.18
CA CYS A 321 8.48 -0.76 -23.38
C CYS A 321 9.82 -0.99 -24.10
N GLY A 322 10.13 -2.22 -24.54
CA GLY A 322 11.34 -2.56 -25.29
C GLY A 322 12.49 -3.16 -24.48
N ALA A 323 12.28 -3.53 -23.22
CA ALA A 323 13.26 -4.30 -22.46
C ALA A 323 13.44 -5.72 -23.04
N ARG A 324 14.46 -6.42 -22.56
CA ARG A 324 14.75 -7.81 -22.94
C ARG A 324 14.88 -8.70 -21.70
N ILE A 325 13.74 -9.01 -21.11
CA ILE A 325 13.62 -9.83 -19.90
C ILE A 325 13.06 -11.20 -20.28
N ARG A 326 13.72 -12.27 -19.83
CA ARG A 326 13.28 -13.66 -20.04
C ARG A 326 13.36 -14.44 -18.74
N PHE A 327 12.34 -15.24 -18.47
CA PHE A 327 12.37 -16.23 -17.38
C PHE A 327 13.04 -17.50 -17.91
N ALA A 328 14.30 -17.73 -17.55
CA ALA A 328 15.08 -18.89 -17.99
C ALA A 328 14.63 -20.18 -17.29
N SER A 329 14.12 -20.06 -16.07
CA SER A 329 13.44 -21.11 -15.32
C SER A 329 12.44 -20.47 -14.34
N ASN A 330 11.76 -21.29 -13.54
CA ASN A 330 10.79 -20.81 -12.54
C ASN A 330 11.39 -19.75 -11.57
N ASN A 331 12.67 -19.88 -11.19
CA ASN A 331 13.33 -19.01 -10.21
C ASN A 331 14.58 -18.31 -10.76
N THR A 332 14.73 -18.22 -12.08
CA THR A 332 15.86 -17.55 -12.73
C THR A 332 15.39 -16.60 -13.82
N ILE A 333 15.77 -15.33 -13.70
CA ILE A 333 15.47 -14.28 -14.67
C ILE A 333 16.78 -13.84 -15.34
N CYS A 334 16.77 -13.78 -16.66
CA CYS A 334 17.85 -13.24 -17.47
C CYS A 334 17.39 -11.94 -18.14
N ILE A 335 18.22 -10.91 -18.06
CA ILE A 335 17.92 -9.56 -18.55
C ILE A 335 19.09 -9.11 -19.41
N GLN A 336 18.84 -8.81 -20.68
CA GLN A 336 19.81 -8.12 -21.51
C GLN A 336 19.55 -6.62 -21.40
N GLY A 337 20.52 -5.88 -20.85
CA GLY A 337 20.41 -4.44 -20.72
C GLY A 337 20.26 -3.74 -22.07
N VAL A 338 19.37 -2.75 -22.13
CA VAL A 338 19.09 -1.95 -23.33
C VAL A 338 19.45 -0.48 -23.12
N LYS A 339 19.62 0.27 -24.22
CA LYS A 339 20.03 1.67 -24.16
C LYS A 339 18.94 2.58 -23.59
N ARG A 340 17.69 2.35 -24.00
CA ARG A 340 16.51 3.15 -23.62
C ARG A 340 15.25 2.29 -23.71
N LEU A 341 14.20 2.74 -23.03
CA LEU A 341 12.83 2.20 -23.13
C LEU A 341 11.89 3.23 -23.75
N HIS A 342 10.78 2.75 -24.30
CA HIS A 342 9.85 3.49 -25.14
C HIS A 342 8.43 3.54 -24.55
N SER A 343 7.57 4.33 -25.19
CA SER A 343 6.15 4.38 -24.87
C SER A 343 5.49 3.02 -25.06
N ALA A 344 4.56 2.69 -24.16
CA ALA A 344 3.69 1.53 -24.27
C ALA A 344 2.35 1.80 -23.61
N GLU A 345 1.34 1.08 -24.09
CA GLU A 345 0.06 0.93 -23.40
C GLU A 345 0.02 -0.47 -22.77
N PHE A 346 -0.27 -0.54 -21.47
CA PHE A 346 -0.18 -1.77 -20.69
C PHE A 346 -1.37 -1.92 -19.75
N THR A 347 -1.88 -3.14 -19.59
CA THR A 347 -3.00 -3.43 -18.68
C THR A 347 -2.50 -4.27 -17.51
N VAL A 348 -2.65 -3.74 -16.29
CA VAL A 348 -2.26 -4.44 -15.06
C VAL A 348 -3.11 -5.70 -14.88
N ILE A 349 -2.51 -6.81 -14.47
CA ILE A 349 -3.23 -8.06 -14.22
C ILE A 349 -4.34 -7.91 -13.14
N PRO A 350 -5.37 -8.77 -13.13
CA PRO A 350 -6.37 -8.78 -12.07
C PRO A 350 -5.79 -9.11 -10.69
N ASP A 351 -6.35 -8.52 -9.63
CA ASP A 351 -5.90 -8.73 -8.25
C ASP A 351 -6.28 -10.11 -7.74
N ARG A 352 -5.29 -11.00 -7.71
CA ARG A 352 -5.47 -12.37 -7.20
C ARG A 352 -5.87 -12.38 -5.72
N ILE A 353 -5.44 -11.42 -4.90
CA ILE A 353 -5.78 -11.40 -3.47
C ILE A 353 -7.20 -10.89 -3.26
N GLU A 354 -7.64 -9.91 -4.05
CA GLU A 354 -9.04 -9.48 -4.05
C GLU A 354 -9.95 -10.63 -4.50
N ALA A 355 -9.64 -11.29 -5.61
CA ALA A 355 -10.38 -12.45 -6.08
C ALA A 355 -10.43 -13.57 -5.03
N GLY A 356 -9.28 -13.90 -4.43
CA GLY A 356 -9.21 -14.85 -3.31
C GLY A 356 -10.08 -14.44 -2.12
N THR A 357 -10.15 -13.14 -1.82
CA THR A 357 -11.00 -12.60 -0.74
C THR A 357 -12.49 -12.78 -1.04
N PHE A 358 -12.93 -12.54 -2.28
CA PHE A 358 -14.32 -12.82 -2.67
C PHE A 358 -14.64 -14.32 -2.71
N LEU A 359 -13.70 -15.17 -3.12
CA LEU A 359 -13.87 -16.62 -3.00
C LEU A 359 -14.09 -17.02 -1.54
N THR A 360 -13.30 -16.47 -0.62
CA THR A 360 -13.49 -16.70 0.82
C THR A 360 -14.80 -16.09 1.34
N ALA A 361 -15.23 -14.93 0.81
CA ALA A 361 -16.52 -14.34 1.15
C ALA A 361 -17.69 -15.26 0.78
N ALA A 362 -17.65 -15.90 -0.40
CA ALA A 362 -18.64 -16.89 -0.78
C ALA A 362 -18.56 -18.15 0.08
N ALA A 363 -17.36 -18.61 0.44
CA ALA A 363 -17.18 -19.76 1.32
C ALA A 363 -17.74 -19.51 2.72
N ILE A 364 -17.41 -18.38 3.34
CA ILE A 364 -17.80 -18.09 4.72
C ILE A 364 -19.33 -17.87 4.85
N THR A 365 -19.97 -17.37 3.78
CA THR A 365 -21.43 -17.16 3.69
C THR A 365 -22.18 -18.31 3.02
N ARG A 366 -21.51 -19.45 2.73
CA ARG A 366 -22.12 -20.64 2.10
C ARG A 366 -22.88 -20.34 0.80
N SER A 367 -22.29 -19.47 0.00
CA SER A 367 -22.94 -18.80 -1.12
C SER A 367 -22.40 -19.25 -2.47
N THR A 368 -23.08 -18.81 -3.54
CA THR A 368 -22.66 -19.03 -4.93
C THR A 368 -22.47 -17.69 -5.63
N ILE A 369 -21.24 -17.41 -6.06
CA ILE A 369 -20.93 -16.17 -6.80
C ILE A 369 -19.99 -16.47 -7.95
N SER A 370 -20.02 -15.57 -8.94
CA SER A 370 -19.03 -15.54 -10.01
C SER A 370 -18.21 -14.26 -9.99
N MET A 371 -16.99 -14.33 -10.53
CA MET A 371 -16.07 -13.19 -10.57
C MET A 371 -15.22 -13.17 -11.84
N SER A 372 -14.95 -11.96 -12.31
CA SER A 372 -14.15 -11.70 -13.52
C SER A 372 -13.61 -10.26 -13.53
N PRO A 373 -12.50 -9.96 -14.20
CA PRO A 373 -11.55 -10.90 -14.76
C PRO A 373 -10.70 -11.57 -13.67
N VAL A 374 -10.35 -12.84 -13.84
CA VAL A 374 -9.44 -13.59 -12.95
C VAL A 374 -8.57 -14.52 -13.78
N TYR A 375 -7.32 -14.69 -13.38
CA TYR A 375 -6.46 -15.78 -13.87
C TYR A 375 -6.38 -16.89 -12.82
N PRO A 376 -7.12 -18.01 -12.98
CA PRO A 376 -7.18 -19.06 -11.96
C PRO A 376 -5.80 -19.62 -11.57
N THR A 377 -4.85 -19.64 -12.51
CA THR A 377 -3.47 -20.06 -12.30
C THR A 377 -2.73 -19.20 -11.26
N HIS A 378 -3.06 -17.90 -11.14
CA HIS A 378 -2.48 -17.01 -10.12
C HIS A 378 -2.99 -17.33 -8.71
N LEU A 379 -4.07 -18.10 -8.61
CA LEU A 379 -4.78 -18.46 -7.38
C LEU A 379 -4.74 -19.96 -7.08
N ALA A 380 -3.94 -20.75 -7.81
CA ALA A 380 -3.99 -22.21 -7.77
C ALA A 380 -3.92 -22.79 -6.34
N ALA A 381 -3.01 -22.29 -5.50
CA ALA A 381 -2.90 -22.74 -4.11
C ALA A 381 -4.14 -22.38 -3.25
N VAL A 382 -4.72 -21.20 -3.46
CA VAL A 382 -5.93 -20.75 -2.74
C VAL A 382 -7.14 -21.57 -3.17
N ILE A 383 -7.32 -21.75 -4.49
CA ILE A 383 -8.41 -22.57 -5.06
C ILE A 383 -8.30 -24.00 -4.55
N SER A 384 -7.10 -24.59 -4.59
CA SER A 384 -6.86 -25.95 -4.09
C SER A 384 -7.23 -26.10 -2.60
N LYS A 385 -6.89 -25.11 -1.77
CA LYS A 385 -7.27 -25.13 -0.34
C LYS A 385 -8.78 -24.99 -0.13
N LEU A 386 -9.44 -24.08 -0.85
CA LEU A 386 -10.90 -23.93 -0.76
C LEU A 386 -11.63 -25.19 -1.26
N GLN A 387 -11.11 -25.85 -2.30
CA GLN A 387 -11.64 -27.14 -2.76
C GLN A 387 -11.45 -28.24 -1.71
N ALA A 388 -10.28 -28.31 -1.06
CA ALA A 388 -10.02 -29.26 0.03
C ALA A 388 -10.93 -29.03 1.25
N ILE A 389 -11.29 -27.78 1.53
CA ILE A 389 -12.26 -27.39 2.57
C ILE A 389 -13.69 -27.84 2.19
N GLY A 390 -13.99 -28.01 0.89
CA GLY A 390 -15.24 -28.55 0.38
C GLY A 390 -15.93 -27.70 -0.69
N CYS A 391 -15.37 -26.55 -1.08
CA CYS A 391 -15.97 -25.68 -2.09
C CYS A 391 -15.84 -26.28 -3.50
N ARG A 392 -16.83 -26.08 -4.37
CA ARG A 392 -16.70 -26.36 -5.80
C ARG A 392 -16.29 -25.10 -6.51
N ILE A 393 -15.12 -25.12 -7.16
CA ILE A 393 -14.56 -23.96 -7.86
C ILE A 393 -14.17 -24.40 -9.26
N GLY A 394 -14.61 -23.63 -10.26
CA GLY A 394 -14.31 -23.88 -11.67
C GLY A 394 -14.46 -22.61 -12.51
N PRO A 395 -14.16 -22.67 -13.82
CA PRO A 395 -14.44 -21.55 -14.72
C PRO A 395 -15.94 -21.27 -14.77
N ASP A 396 -16.32 -19.99 -14.89
CA ASP A 396 -17.70 -19.65 -15.23
C ASP A 396 -17.86 -19.70 -16.75
N MET A 397 -18.65 -20.68 -17.21
CA MET A 397 -18.89 -20.92 -18.64
C MET A 397 -19.61 -19.76 -19.32
N GLU A 398 -20.35 -18.92 -18.58
CA GLU A 398 -21.05 -17.75 -19.12
C GLU A 398 -20.14 -16.53 -19.26
N LEU A 399 -19.09 -16.43 -18.44
CA LEU A 399 -18.14 -15.30 -18.42
C LEU A 399 -16.83 -15.61 -19.17
N GLY A 400 -16.62 -16.87 -19.55
CA GLY A 400 -15.46 -17.30 -20.33
C GLY A 400 -14.23 -17.67 -19.47
N PRO A 401 -13.05 -17.87 -20.10
CA PRO A 401 -11.91 -18.50 -19.45
C PRO A 401 -11.21 -17.66 -18.38
N HIS A 402 -11.43 -16.34 -18.37
CA HIS A 402 -10.86 -15.41 -17.37
C HIS A 402 -11.86 -15.12 -16.25
N SER A 403 -12.51 -16.16 -15.76
CA SER A 403 -13.52 -16.07 -14.72
C SER A 403 -13.46 -17.27 -13.79
N VAL A 404 -14.06 -17.12 -12.62
CA VAL A 404 -14.23 -18.21 -11.66
C VAL A 404 -15.64 -18.15 -11.09
N LYS A 405 -16.28 -19.31 -10.99
CA LYS A 405 -17.49 -19.54 -10.20
C LYS A 405 -17.16 -20.41 -9.00
N ILE A 406 -17.69 -20.04 -7.84
CA ILE A 406 -17.59 -20.81 -6.60
C ILE A 406 -18.99 -21.17 -6.11
N GLU A 407 -19.16 -22.43 -5.71
CA GLU A 407 -20.37 -22.95 -5.07
C GLU A 407 -19.98 -23.65 -3.76
N CYS A 408 -20.55 -23.21 -2.64
CA CYS A 408 -20.15 -23.65 -1.32
C CYS A 408 -21.24 -24.52 -0.67
N PRO A 409 -20.94 -25.77 -0.29
CA PRO A 409 -21.90 -26.59 0.46
C PRO A 409 -22.04 -26.09 1.91
N PRO A 410 -23.11 -26.46 2.63
CA PRO A 410 -23.31 -26.03 4.02
C PRO A 410 -22.20 -26.52 4.96
N ASN A 411 -21.70 -27.73 4.74
CA ASN A 411 -20.70 -28.38 5.58
C ASN A 411 -19.30 -28.20 5.00
N LEU A 412 -18.52 -27.28 5.59
CA LEU A 412 -17.11 -27.07 5.27
C LEU A 412 -16.22 -27.67 6.35
N ARG A 413 -15.04 -28.16 5.95
CA ARG A 413 -14.13 -28.93 6.81
C ARG A 413 -12.87 -28.14 7.15
N SER A 414 -12.20 -28.54 8.22
CA SER A 414 -10.91 -27.99 8.62
C SER A 414 -9.83 -28.21 7.55
N SER A 415 -8.79 -27.38 7.59
CA SER A 415 -7.64 -27.48 6.71
C SER A 415 -6.36 -27.10 7.41
N GLU A 416 -5.24 -27.61 6.92
CA GLU A 416 -3.91 -27.13 7.26
C GLU A 416 -3.45 -26.09 6.24
N ILE A 417 -2.91 -24.96 6.70
CA ILE A 417 -2.40 -23.87 5.86
C ILE A 417 -0.96 -23.57 6.26
N ASN A 418 -0.05 -23.68 5.29
CA ASN A 418 1.35 -23.30 5.46
C ASN A 418 1.66 -22.22 4.42
N THR A 419 1.95 -20.99 4.86
CA THR A 419 2.29 -19.91 3.94
C THR A 419 3.69 -20.14 3.38
N LEU A 420 3.88 -19.83 2.10
CA LEU A 420 5.12 -20.00 1.37
C LEU A 420 5.21 -18.92 0.26
N PRO A 421 6.41 -18.60 -0.25
CA PRO A 421 6.56 -17.84 -1.49
C PRO A 421 5.78 -18.50 -2.65
N PHE A 422 5.36 -17.71 -3.64
CA PHE A 422 4.67 -18.24 -4.82
C PHE A 422 5.53 -19.32 -5.51
N PRO A 423 4.96 -20.45 -5.97
CA PRO A 423 3.52 -20.78 -6.13
C PRO A 423 2.82 -21.37 -4.90
N GLY A 424 3.46 -21.32 -3.72
CA GLY A 424 2.85 -21.76 -2.47
C GLY A 424 1.69 -20.89 -1.99
N PHE A 425 1.09 -21.26 -0.85
CA PHE A 425 -0.06 -20.54 -0.32
C PHE A 425 0.33 -19.11 0.11
N PRO A 426 -0.33 -18.06 -0.42
CA PRO A 426 0.11 -16.70 -0.19
C PRO A 426 -0.24 -16.21 1.22
N THR A 427 0.74 -15.67 1.94
CA THR A 427 0.55 -15.01 3.25
C THR A 427 -0.52 -13.93 3.22
N ASP A 428 -0.74 -13.28 2.08
CA ASP A 428 -1.78 -12.26 1.90
C ASP A 428 -3.23 -12.79 1.94
N MET A 429 -3.43 -14.11 1.86
CA MET A 429 -4.72 -14.78 2.02
C MET A 429 -4.89 -15.47 3.37
N GLN A 430 -3.84 -15.50 4.19
CA GLN A 430 -3.85 -16.21 5.46
C GLN A 430 -4.91 -15.64 6.43
N PRO A 431 -5.08 -14.32 6.61
CA PRO A 431 -6.07 -13.78 7.54
C PRO A 431 -7.50 -14.15 7.15
N GLN A 432 -7.82 -14.04 5.86
CA GLN A 432 -9.14 -14.31 5.31
C GLN A 432 -9.51 -15.79 5.49
N LEU A 433 -8.55 -16.70 5.24
CA LEU A 433 -8.79 -18.12 5.47
C LEU A 433 -8.88 -18.46 6.95
N MET A 434 -8.13 -17.79 7.83
CA MET A 434 -8.30 -17.97 9.27
C MET A 434 -9.75 -17.66 9.68
N ALA A 435 -10.32 -16.54 9.21
CA ALA A 435 -11.71 -16.19 9.45
C ALA A 435 -12.69 -17.23 8.89
N LEU A 436 -12.44 -17.81 7.71
CA LEU A 436 -13.27 -18.90 7.18
C LEU A 436 -13.22 -20.15 8.07
N LEU A 437 -12.03 -20.53 8.54
CA LEU A 437 -11.80 -21.77 9.28
C LEU A 437 -12.48 -21.78 10.66
N THR A 438 -12.75 -20.62 11.27
CA THR A 438 -13.56 -20.53 12.51
C THR A 438 -15.00 -20.97 12.29
N THR A 439 -15.50 -20.88 11.04
CA THR A 439 -16.86 -21.30 10.66
C THR A 439 -16.93 -22.72 10.12
N CYS A 440 -15.80 -23.41 9.95
CA CYS A 440 -15.77 -24.79 9.44
C CYS A 440 -15.96 -25.81 10.58
N SER A 441 -16.09 -27.10 10.25
CA SER A 441 -16.04 -28.18 11.24
C SER A 441 -14.62 -28.75 11.38
N GLY A 442 -14.21 -29.09 12.60
CA GLY A 442 -12.92 -29.67 12.94
C GLY A 442 -11.90 -28.63 13.43
N THR A 443 -10.68 -29.11 13.69
CA THR A 443 -9.55 -28.25 14.10
C THR A 443 -8.62 -28.03 12.92
N SER A 444 -8.27 -26.76 12.69
CA SER A 444 -7.38 -26.32 11.62
C SER A 444 -6.05 -25.83 12.19
N HIS A 445 -5.01 -25.90 11.37
CA HIS A 445 -3.65 -25.49 11.72
C HIS A 445 -3.12 -24.52 10.69
N ILE A 446 -2.56 -23.40 11.14
CA ILE A 446 -1.96 -22.38 10.27
C ILE A 446 -0.52 -22.13 10.71
N THR A 447 0.42 -22.19 9.77
CA THR A 447 1.82 -21.79 9.97
C THR A 447 2.17 -20.64 9.03
N GLU A 448 2.58 -19.51 9.60
CA GLU A 448 3.06 -18.34 8.84
C GLU A 448 4.59 -18.38 8.70
N ASN A 449 5.10 -18.72 7.52
CA ASN A 449 6.54 -18.80 7.27
C ASN A 449 7.13 -17.57 6.56
N VAL A 450 6.31 -16.59 6.17
CA VAL A 450 6.75 -15.40 5.44
C VAL A 450 6.90 -14.19 6.36
N PHE A 451 5.99 -14.00 7.33
CA PHE A 451 5.99 -12.85 8.23
C PHE A 451 5.82 -13.23 9.70
N GLU A 452 6.85 -13.00 10.51
CA GLU A 452 6.94 -13.44 11.92
C GLU A 452 5.81 -12.95 12.83
N SER A 453 5.19 -11.80 12.52
CA SER A 453 4.19 -11.15 13.39
C SER A 453 2.82 -11.01 12.73
N ARG A 454 2.52 -11.80 11.70
CA ARG A 454 1.25 -11.72 10.96
C ARG A 454 0.14 -12.61 11.53
N MET A 455 -0.08 -12.55 12.84
CA MET A 455 -1.14 -13.29 13.54
C MET A 455 -2.07 -12.40 14.39
N ARG A 456 -1.83 -11.08 14.45
CA ARG A 456 -2.55 -10.18 15.38
C ARG A 456 -4.06 -10.14 15.17
N HIS A 457 -4.53 -10.36 13.95
CA HIS A 457 -5.97 -10.43 13.65
C HIS A 457 -6.69 -11.57 14.38
N ALA A 458 -5.97 -12.58 14.88
CA ALA A 458 -6.55 -13.63 15.72
C ALA A 458 -7.18 -13.06 17.00
N GLU A 459 -6.59 -12.02 17.59
CA GLU A 459 -7.12 -11.37 18.80
C GLU A 459 -8.46 -10.70 18.53
N GLU A 460 -8.59 -10.01 17.39
CA GLU A 460 -9.84 -9.40 16.96
C GLU A 460 -10.91 -10.45 16.56
N LEU A 461 -10.49 -11.58 15.96
CA LEU A 461 -11.39 -12.70 15.72
C LEU A 461 -11.86 -13.36 17.03
N GLN A 462 -11.02 -13.41 18.07
CA GLN A 462 -11.41 -13.91 19.39
C GLN A 462 -12.46 -13.02 20.05
N LYS A 463 -12.41 -11.68 19.85
CA LYS A 463 -13.47 -10.77 20.30
C LYS A 463 -14.83 -11.12 19.68
N LEU A 464 -14.83 -11.52 18.41
CA LEU A 464 -16.03 -12.03 17.72
C LEU A 464 -16.49 -13.39 18.26
N GLY A 465 -15.79 -14.04 19.19
CA GLY A 465 -16.14 -15.36 19.73
C GLY A 465 -15.45 -16.54 19.04
N ALA A 466 -14.47 -16.29 18.17
CA ALA A 466 -13.64 -17.35 17.62
C ALA A 466 -12.72 -17.97 18.67
N LYS A 467 -12.58 -19.30 18.66
CA LYS A 467 -11.64 -20.00 19.51
C LYS A 467 -10.36 -20.29 18.74
N ILE A 468 -9.32 -19.51 19.02
CA ILE A 468 -8.02 -19.58 18.34
C ILE A 468 -6.92 -19.61 19.41
N ILE A 469 -5.89 -20.43 19.22
CA ILE A 469 -4.68 -20.44 20.06
C ILE A 469 -3.48 -20.14 19.17
N VAL A 470 -2.81 -19.02 19.43
CA VAL A 470 -1.61 -18.60 18.70
C VAL A 470 -0.36 -18.90 19.55
N LYS A 471 0.65 -19.50 18.92
CA LYS A 471 1.97 -19.74 19.52
C LYS A 471 3.06 -19.39 18.50
N GLY A 472 3.64 -18.19 18.64
CA GLY A 472 4.62 -17.69 17.70
C GLY A 472 4.02 -17.57 16.30
N LYS A 473 4.58 -18.29 15.32
CA LYS A 473 4.11 -18.32 13.94
C LYS A 473 3.02 -19.35 13.64
N GLU A 474 2.62 -20.13 14.64
CA GLU A 474 1.61 -21.18 14.50
C GLU A 474 0.29 -20.74 15.14
N ALA A 475 -0.83 -21.09 14.52
CA ALA A 475 -2.16 -20.91 15.07
C ALA A 475 -2.99 -22.19 14.94
N ARG A 476 -3.63 -22.60 16.03
CA ARG A 476 -4.66 -23.62 16.04
C ARG A 476 -6.03 -22.95 16.07
N VAL A 477 -6.84 -23.20 15.06
CA VAL A 477 -8.17 -22.61 14.89
C VAL A 477 -9.21 -23.71 15.10
N TYR A 478 -10.07 -23.55 16.10
CA TYR A 478 -11.16 -24.49 16.35
C TYR A 478 -12.38 -24.06 15.51
N GLY A 479 -13.01 -25.01 14.82
CA GLY A 479 -14.23 -24.80 14.09
C GLY A 479 -15.48 -24.65 14.97
N GLN A 480 -16.66 -24.63 14.35
CA GLN A 480 -17.95 -24.49 15.03
C GLN A 480 -18.20 -25.59 16.06
N ASP A 481 -17.88 -26.84 15.71
CA ASP A 481 -17.94 -28.01 16.59
C ASP A 481 -16.89 -27.99 17.72
N GLY A 482 -15.83 -27.19 17.57
CA GLY A 482 -14.79 -26.98 18.57
C GLY A 482 -15.05 -25.82 19.54
N GLY A 483 -16.19 -25.13 19.38
CA GLY A 483 -16.63 -24.02 20.24
C GLY A 483 -16.43 -22.62 19.68
N SER A 484 -16.12 -22.46 18.39
CA SER A 484 -16.18 -21.15 17.74
C SER A 484 -17.62 -20.80 17.39
N SER A 485 -18.11 -19.66 17.88
CA SER A 485 -19.39 -19.07 17.44
C SER A 485 -19.18 -17.58 17.28
N LEU A 486 -19.48 -17.05 16.09
CA LEU A 486 -19.20 -15.67 15.77
C LEU A 486 -20.40 -14.79 16.14
N TYR A 487 -20.18 -13.75 16.94
CA TYR A 487 -21.18 -12.75 17.32
C TYR A 487 -20.69 -11.36 16.98
N GLY A 488 -21.61 -10.50 16.54
CA GLY A 488 -21.34 -9.13 16.16
C GLY A 488 -20.88 -8.30 17.36
N VAL A 489 -19.66 -7.78 17.27
CA VAL A 489 -19.05 -6.88 18.26
C VAL A 489 -18.23 -5.80 17.55
N GLU A 490 -17.64 -4.90 18.32
CA GLU A 490 -16.69 -3.93 17.82
C GLU A 490 -15.27 -4.54 17.72
N VAL A 491 -14.63 -4.34 16.57
CA VAL A 491 -13.28 -4.84 16.26
C VAL A 491 -12.49 -3.80 15.47
N GLU A 492 -11.16 -3.92 15.49
CA GLU A 492 -10.26 -2.96 14.85
C GLU A 492 -9.38 -3.62 13.78
N ALA A 493 -9.37 -3.06 12.56
CA ALA A 493 -8.45 -3.49 11.52
C ALA A 493 -7.02 -3.03 11.83
N THR A 494 -6.10 -3.97 12.09
CA THR A 494 -4.68 -3.69 12.39
C THR A 494 -3.78 -3.65 11.15
N ASP A 495 -4.22 -4.25 10.06
CA ASP A 495 -3.59 -4.19 8.75
C ASP A 495 -4.61 -4.40 7.62
N LEU A 496 -4.17 -4.23 6.37
CA LEU A 496 -5.05 -4.23 5.21
C LEU A 496 -5.76 -5.57 4.97
N ARG A 497 -5.09 -6.72 5.18
CA ARG A 497 -5.68 -8.06 4.96
C ARG A 497 -6.41 -8.54 6.22
N ALA A 498 -5.93 -8.17 7.41
CA ALA A 498 -6.64 -8.35 8.66
C ALA A 498 -8.02 -7.68 8.64
N GLY A 499 -8.10 -6.41 8.20
CA GLY A 499 -9.38 -5.71 8.12
C GLY A 499 -10.39 -6.40 7.19
N ALA A 500 -9.93 -6.91 6.05
CA ALA A 500 -10.80 -7.73 5.18
C ALA A 500 -11.26 -9.02 5.86
N ALA A 501 -10.37 -9.71 6.59
CA ALA A 501 -10.75 -10.91 7.34
C ALA A 501 -11.83 -10.63 8.40
N LEU A 502 -11.77 -9.47 9.08
CA LEU A 502 -12.79 -9.05 10.05
C LEU A 502 -14.12 -8.74 9.38
N VAL A 503 -14.11 -8.08 8.22
CA VAL A 503 -15.33 -7.89 7.41
C VAL A 503 -15.93 -9.24 7.02
N LEU A 504 -15.11 -10.20 6.56
CA LEU A 504 -15.59 -11.54 6.21
C LEU A 504 -16.18 -12.27 7.42
N ALA A 505 -15.51 -12.23 8.58
CA ALA A 505 -16.03 -12.81 9.82
C ALA A 505 -17.37 -12.17 10.22
N GLY A 506 -17.51 -10.85 10.08
CA GLY A 506 -18.76 -10.12 10.31
C GLY A 506 -19.91 -10.56 9.40
N LEU A 507 -19.64 -10.98 8.16
CA LEU A 507 -20.68 -11.53 7.26
C LEU A 507 -21.28 -12.84 7.80
N ALA A 508 -20.49 -13.61 8.57
CA ALA A 508 -20.91 -14.89 9.15
C ALA A 508 -21.32 -14.80 10.62
N ALA A 509 -21.11 -13.66 11.28
CA ALA A 509 -21.44 -13.45 12.68
C ALA A 509 -22.94 -13.24 12.91
N GLU A 510 -23.45 -13.67 14.06
CA GLU A 510 -24.81 -13.32 14.50
C GLU A 510 -24.84 -11.87 14.99
N GLY A 511 -25.73 -11.05 14.43
CA GLY A 511 -25.87 -9.64 14.83
C GLY A 511 -25.04 -8.68 13.99
N ARG A 512 -24.59 -7.58 14.60
CA ARG A 512 -23.89 -6.48 13.90
C ARG A 512 -22.45 -6.34 14.38
N THR A 513 -21.52 -6.39 13.44
CA THR A 513 -20.09 -6.14 13.67
C THR A 513 -19.74 -4.73 13.25
N HIS A 514 -19.04 -3.99 14.11
CA HIS A 514 -18.49 -2.67 13.79
C HIS A 514 -16.97 -2.79 13.60
N ILE A 515 -16.48 -2.53 12.39
CA ILE A 515 -15.07 -2.62 12.04
C ILE A 515 -14.49 -1.21 11.94
N GLN A 516 -13.61 -0.87 12.87
CA GLN A 516 -12.81 0.36 12.86
C GLN A 516 -11.51 0.19 12.06
N GLY A 517 -10.76 1.29 11.86
CA GLY A 517 -9.46 1.24 11.16
C GLY A 517 -9.57 1.09 9.64
N LEU A 518 -10.65 1.57 9.01
CA LEU A 518 -10.91 1.37 7.57
C LEU A 518 -9.82 1.90 6.64
N HIS A 519 -9.05 2.89 7.09
CA HIS A 519 -7.90 3.38 6.35
C HIS A 519 -6.88 2.28 6.03
N HIS A 520 -6.85 1.17 6.78
CA HIS A 520 -6.08 -0.02 6.43
C HIS A 520 -6.69 -0.79 5.25
N VAL A 521 -8.00 -1.04 5.27
CA VAL A 521 -8.73 -1.76 4.21
C VAL A 521 -8.67 -1.00 2.89
N ASP A 522 -8.83 0.33 2.94
CA ASP A 522 -8.85 1.21 1.77
C ASP A 522 -7.48 1.37 1.08
N ARG A 523 -6.43 0.77 1.64
CA ARG A 523 -5.12 0.62 0.99
C ARG A 523 -5.05 -0.62 0.09
N GLY A 524 -5.92 -1.60 0.32
CA GLY A 524 -5.82 -2.94 -0.28
C GLY A 524 -7.02 -3.39 -1.11
N TYR A 525 -8.18 -2.75 -0.97
CA TYR A 525 -9.42 -3.15 -1.64
C TYR A 525 -10.16 -1.94 -2.19
N GLU A 526 -10.55 -2.01 -3.46
CA GLU A 526 -11.23 -0.92 -4.15
C GLU A 526 -12.75 -1.07 -3.97
N GLN A 527 -13.37 -0.08 -3.34
CA GLN A 527 -14.83 -0.04 -3.14
C GLN A 527 -15.39 -1.35 -2.54
N PHE A 528 -14.68 -1.91 -1.56
CA PHE A 528 -14.96 -3.24 -1.02
C PHE A 528 -16.41 -3.39 -0.51
N ASP A 529 -16.90 -2.40 0.22
CA ASP A 529 -18.27 -2.37 0.74
C ASP A 529 -19.31 -2.30 -0.39
N LYS A 530 -19.04 -1.55 -1.47
CA LYS A 530 -19.95 -1.45 -2.62
C LYS A 530 -20.02 -2.76 -3.38
N LYS A 531 -18.87 -3.43 -3.59
CA LYS A 531 -18.81 -4.74 -4.25
C LYS A 531 -19.55 -5.81 -3.44
N LEU A 532 -19.34 -5.85 -2.11
CA LEU A 532 -20.07 -6.76 -1.22
C LEU A 532 -21.59 -6.46 -1.20
N ARG A 533 -21.97 -5.18 -1.12
CA ARG A 533 -23.40 -4.78 -1.18
C ARG A 533 -24.04 -5.16 -2.52
N GLY A 534 -23.29 -5.04 -3.62
CA GLY A 534 -23.73 -5.50 -4.95
C GLY A 534 -23.96 -7.01 -5.04
N LEU A 535 -23.37 -7.79 -4.13
CA LEU A 535 -23.62 -9.23 -3.97
C LEU A 535 -24.71 -9.55 -2.93
N GLY A 536 -25.37 -8.54 -2.33
CA GLY A 536 -26.42 -8.74 -1.33
C GLY A 536 -25.98 -8.66 0.13
N ALA A 537 -24.70 -8.34 0.42
CA ALA A 537 -24.26 -8.15 1.80
C ALA A 537 -24.93 -6.94 2.45
N HIS A 538 -25.40 -7.09 3.69
CA HIS A 538 -25.90 -5.96 4.49
C HIS A 538 -24.71 -5.25 5.18
N ILE A 539 -24.06 -4.36 4.43
CA ILE A 539 -22.88 -3.61 4.85
C ILE A 539 -23.03 -2.10 4.60
N ARG A 540 -22.68 -1.30 5.61
CA ARG A 540 -22.77 0.16 5.58
C ARG A 540 -21.47 0.78 6.06
N ARG A 541 -21.07 1.88 5.44
CA ARG A 541 -19.98 2.74 5.92
C ARG A 541 -20.61 3.88 6.71
N LEU A 542 -20.19 4.07 7.95
CA LEU A 542 -20.78 5.01 8.90
C LEU A 542 -19.68 5.93 9.46
N PRO A 543 -20.00 7.18 9.84
CA PRO A 543 -19.11 7.99 10.65
C PRO A 543 -18.98 7.39 12.06
N CYS A 544 -17.78 7.37 12.62
CA CYS A 544 -17.47 6.88 13.95
C CYS A 544 -16.50 7.80 14.70
N THR A 545 -16.59 7.76 16.03
CA THR A 545 -15.61 8.38 16.93
C THR A 545 -14.38 7.47 17.04
N PRO A 546 -13.15 7.98 16.86
CA PRO A 546 -11.93 7.18 17.02
C PRO A 546 -11.86 6.50 18.40
N VAL A 547 -11.39 5.24 18.47
CA VAL A 547 -11.20 4.50 19.75
C VAL A 547 -10.37 5.33 20.75
N GLU A 548 -9.31 5.99 20.28
CA GLU A 548 -8.43 6.82 21.12
C GLU A 548 -9.15 7.96 21.85
N LEU A 549 -10.29 8.42 21.32
CA LEU A 549 -11.13 9.44 21.95
C LEU A 549 -12.27 8.84 22.77
N GLN A 550 -12.62 7.57 22.58
CA GLN A 550 -13.62 6.88 23.41
C GLN A 550 -13.07 6.63 24.81
N ASP A 551 -11.79 6.26 24.95
CA ASP A 551 -11.12 6.04 26.24
C ASP A 551 -10.93 7.33 27.07
N VAL A 552 -11.02 8.50 26.43
CA VAL A 552 -10.91 9.82 27.09
C VAL A 552 -12.28 10.35 27.53
N LEU A 553 -13.37 9.78 27.01
CA LEU A 553 -14.75 10.19 27.26
C LEU A 553 -15.47 9.34 28.32
N VAL A 554 -14.82 8.29 28.83
CA VAL A 554 -15.27 7.45 29.97
C VAL A 554 -14.48 7.81 31.20
#